data_AF-A0A2I8DPV2-F1
#
_entry.id   AF-A0A2I8DPV2-F1
#
_cell.length_a   1.000
_cell.length_b   1.000
_cell.length_c   1.000
_cell.angle_alpha   90.00
_cell.angle_beta   90.00
_cell.angle_gamma   90.00
#
_symmetry.space_group_name_H-M   'P 1'
#
loop_
_entity.id
_entity.type
_entity.pdbx_description
1 polymer ?
#
loop_
_entity_poly.entity_id
_entity_poly.type
_entity_poly.pdbx_seq_one_letter_code
_entity_poly.pdbx_strand_id
1 'polypeptide(L)'
;MSRRSLSLSTLSVIVAGLGASTVAHSAGFQLLEQNASGLGNAYAGSAANPENASIIYYNPAGMTYLPGFNFSGGVNLIKPSFKFSDNGDSRNPGVPGIPGSGLGGSRPTGGNGGDAGKLGVVPNLYASLQLNEKWFIGLGIGAPFGLMTKYDEGWAGQYHSNKFDIKTINVNPSVAYKVNDKFSMGFGLNWQRIDAEYKKKTVVQLPVPGRPVFTNGDADLNLKGDAWGWNVGFMLQPTEDTRIGLSYRSKIRQTAKGDTDIDNIGPTRQSASFDAKATVDLPDTLILSAAHQLNERWELLGDISWTGWSSIPALKIRNSGTGAKDDELPLNFRDTWRLAVGANYKFAPDWKWKFGLAYDQSPVHKEQDRPTSLPDNDRYWFSTGVQWQATKNTTLDVGYTYLYLRKTYIDTNSGNALAKGRVAGSYDSSGHIFGLQVSSRF
;
A
#
# COMPACT_ATOMS: atom_id res chain seq x y z
N MET A 1 25.45 19.16 -37.31
CA MET A 1 24.37 18.37 -36.68
C MET A 1 25.01 17.20 -35.94
N SER A 2 25.07 17.26 -34.61
CA SER A 2 25.62 16.19 -33.77
C SER A 2 24.47 15.61 -32.96
N ARG A 3 23.99 14.43 -33.35
CA ARG A 3 23.05 13.62 -32.55
C ARG A 3 23.88 12.95 -31.45
N ARG A 4 23.82 13.46 -30.22
CA ARG A 4 24.28 12.69 -29.06
C ARG A 4 23.22 11.64 -28.74
N SER A 5 23.52 10.38 -29.04
CA SER A 5 22.78 9.23 -28.53
C SER A 5 22.97 9.14 -27.02
N LEU A 6 21.88 9.25 -26.25
CA LEU A 6 21.87 8.85 -24.86
C LEU A 6 22.07 7.33 -24.78
N SER A 7 23.13 6.88 -24.09
CA SER A 7 23.52 5.49 -24.02
C SER A 7 22.53 4.66 -23.19
N LEU A 8 22.24 3.45 -23.68
CA LEU A 8 21.40 2.41 -23.04
C LEU A 8 21.77 2.14 -21.56
N SER A 9 22.97 2.49 -21.12
CA SER A 9 23.44 2.31 -19.75
C SER A 9 22.60 3.05 -18.70
N THR A 10 21.93 4.14 -19.05
CA THR A 10 21.05 4.88 -18.11
C THR A 10 19.72 4.15 -17.87
N LEU A 11 19.26 3.36 -18.84
CA LEU A 11 18.04 2.54 -18.71
C LEU A 11 18.28 1.27 -17.86
N SER A 12 19.49 0.71 -17.91
CA SER A 12 19.83 -0.54 -17.23
C SER A 12 19.87 -0.44 -15.71
N VAL A 13 20.13 0.74 -15.14
CA VAL A 13 20.17 0.95 -13.69
C VAL A 13 18.75 0.97 -13.07
N ILE A 14 17.72 1.30 -13.86
CA ILE A 14 16.32 1.37 -13.37
C ILE A 14 15.68 -0.03 -13.31
N VAL A 15 16.10 -0.97 -14.17
CA VAL A 15 15.50 -2.32 -14.27
C VAL A 15 16.01 -3.28 -13.18
N ALA A 16 17.20 -3.05 -12.61
CA ALA A 16 17.81 -3.95 -11.61
C ALA A 16 17.23 -3.84 -10.19
N GLY A 17 16.30 -2.91 -9.94
CA GLY A 17 15.72 -2.63 -8.61
C GLY A 17 14.39 -3.33 -8.29
N LEU A 18 13.92 -4.27 -9.12
CA LEU A 18 12.59 -4.89 -8.98
C LEU A 18 12.42 -5.80 -7.73
N GLY A 19 13.45 -5.95 -6.90
CA GLY A 19 13.37 -6.56 -5.57
C GLY A 19 13.01 -5.54 -4.50
N ALA A 20 11.78 -5.05 -4.50
CA ALA A 20 11.28 -4.09 -3.50
C ALA A 20 11.03 -4.75 -2.13
N SER A 21 11.52 -4.10 -1.06
CA SER A 21 11.01 -4.25 0.30
C SER A 21 9.75 -3.38 0.44
N THR A 22 8.75 -3.82 1.20
CA THR A 22 7.43 -3.17 1.30
C THR A 22 7.29 -2.36 2.57
N VAL A 23 6.19 -1.61 2.69
CA VAL A 23 5.96 -0.61 3.72
C VAL A 23 4.57 -0.71 4.32
N ALA A 24 4.47 -0.54 5.63
CA ALA A 24 3.19 -0.36 6.29
C ALA A 24 2.63 1.04 6.05
N HIS A 25 1.50 1.09 5.34
CA HIS A 25 0.68 2.28 5.18
C HIS A 25 -0.35 2.38 6.30
N SER A 26 -0.88 3.59 6.43
CA SER A 26 -1.92 3.93 7.39
C SER A 26 -3.29 4.22 6.74
N ALA A 27 -3.48 3.73 5.50
CA ALA A 27 -4.69 3.87 4.68
C ALA A 27 -5.31 2.49 4.53
N GLY A 28 -5.23 1.68 5.58
CA GLY A 28 -4.99 0.27 5.40
C GLY A 28 -3.64 0.06 4.70
N PHE A 29 -3.59 -0.91 3.79
CA PHE A 29 -2.37 -1.29 3.06
C PHE A 29 -2.41 -0.89 1.57
N GLN A 30 -3.27 0.07 1.20
CA GLN A 30 -3.27 0.65 -0.13
C GLN A 30 -2.14 1.69 -0.27
N LEU A 31 -1.50 1.71 -1.44
CA LEU A 31 -0.43 2.64 -1.79
C LEU A 31 -0.92 3.61 -2.86
N LEU A 32 -0.96 4.90 -2.51
CA LEU A 32 -1.24 5.96 -3.49
C LEU A 32 0.02 6.32 -4.28
N GLU A 33 1.20 5.88 -3.83
CA GLU A 33 2.54 6.20 -4.31
C GLU A 33 2.89 5.53 -5.65
N GLN A 34 1.94 5.55 -6.59
CA GLN A 34 2.10 5.02 -7.94
C GLN A 34 2.85 5.96 -8.86
N ASN A 35 3.21 7.15 -8.41
CA ASN A 35 4.16 8.04 -9.08
C ASN A 35 4.90 8.87 -8.01
N ALA A 36 6.02 9.48 -8.35
CA ALA A 36 6.66 10.46 -7.45
C ALA A 36 6.26 11.91 -7.78
N SER A 37 5.82 12.19 -9.00
CA SER A 37 5.44 13.55 -9.44
C SER A 37 4.24 14.14 -8.68
N GLY A 38 3.31 13.31 -8.21
CA GLY A 38 2.17 13.71 -7.37
C GLY A 38 2.51 13.77 -5.89
N LEU A 39 3.66 13.25 -5.46
CA LEU A 39 4.02 13.24 -4.04
C LEU A 39 4.11 14.67 -3.48
N GLY A 40 4.65 15.61 -4.26
CA GLY A 40 4.85 17.00 -3.82
C GLY A 40 3.57 17.80 -3.59
N ASN A 41 2.44 17.39 -4.18
CA ASN A 41 1.13 18.03 -3.98
C ASN A 41 0.15 17.12 -3.23
N ALA A 42 0.66 16.16 -2.45
CA ALA A 42 -0.14 15.19 -1.71
C ALA A 42 -1.15 14.45 -2.61
N TYR A 43 -0.81 14.21 -3.89
CA TYR A 43 -1.69 13.62 -4.89
C TYR A 43 -3.03 14.37 -5.06
N ALA A 44 -3.09 15.66 -4.74
CA ALA A 44 -4.25 16.48 -5.06
C ALA A 44 -4.38 16.58 -6.59
N GLY A 45 -5.62 16.49 -7.11
CA GLY A 45 -5.84 16.53 -8.55
C GLY A 45 -5.47 15.22 -9.28
N SER A 46 -5.31 14.09 -8.58
CA SER A 46 -4.68 12.88 -9.13
C SER A 46 -5.34 12.33 -10.40
N ALA A 47 -6.68 12.37 -10.48
CA ALA A 47 -7.43 11.93 -11.65
C ALA A 47 -7.64 13.02 -12.71
N ALA A 48 -7.22 14.27 -12.46
CA ALA A 48 -7.47 15.43 -13.32
C ALA A 48 -6.20 16.14 -13.84
N ASN A 49 -5.01 15.72 -13.38
CA ASN A 49 -3.75 16.37 -13.69
C ASN A 49 -2.80 15.48 -14.54
N PRO A 50 -2.95 15.48 -15.88
CA PRO A 50 -2.13 14.67 -16.79
C PRO A 50 -0.75 15.30 -17.06
N GLU A 51 0.08 15.51 -16.03
CA GLU A 51 1.43 16.06 -16.22
C GLU A 51 2.34 15.10 -17.01
N ASN A 52 2.14 13.79 -16.84
CA ASN A 52 2.98 12.74 -17.38
C ASN A 52 2.25 11.38 -17.47
N ALA A 53 2.92 10.36 -18.01
CA ALA A 53 2.32 9.06 -18.32
C ALA A 53 1.77 8.30 -17.12
N SER A 54 2.15 8.66 -15.88
CA SER A 54 1.60 8.02 -14.68
C SER A 54 0.11 8.27 -14.45
N ILE A 55 -0.48 9.23 -15.17
CA ILE A 55 -1.93 9.45 -15.18
C ILE A 55 -2.72 8.18 -15.53
N ILE A 56 -2.12 7.23 -16.25
CA ILE A 56 -2.72 5.92 -16.58
C ILE A 56 -3.27 5.22 -15.34
N TYR A 57 -2.54 5.25 -14.22
CA TYR A 57 -2.99 4.58 -12.99
C TYR A 57 -4.21 5.26 -12.37
N TYR A 58 -4.18 6.59 -12.29
CA TYR A 58 -5.21 7.38 -11.59
C TYR A 58 -6.45 7.63 -12.45
N ASN A 59 -6.28 7.84 -13.75
CA ASN A 59 -7.37 8.05 -14.71
C ASN A 59 -6.89 7.78 -16.16
N PRO A 60 -7.21 6.61 -16.76
CA PRO A 60 -6.78 6.31 -18.12
C PRO A 60 -7.28 7.32 -19.16
N ALA A 61 -8.41 8.00 -18.94
CA ALA A 61 -8.90 9.06 -19.84
C ALA A 61 -7.93 10.25 -19.95
N GLY A 62 -7.10 10.47 -18.92
CA GLY A 62 -6.07 11.51 -18.93
C GLY A 62 -4.98 11.30 -19.99
N MET A 63 -4.85 10.09 -20.55
CA MET A 63 -3.91 9.84 -21.66
C MET A 63 -4.18 10.71 -22.89
N THR A 64 -5.42 11.16 -23.10
CA THR A 64 -5.76 11.99 -24.27
C THR A 64 -5.11 13.38 -24.26
N TYR A 65 -4.47 13.75 -23.14
CA TYR A 65 -3.71 14.99 -22.97
C TYR A 65 -2.19 14.79 -23.17
N LEU A 66 -1.76 13.57 -23.51
CA LEU A 66 -0.36 13.18 -23.68
C LEU A 66 -0.10 12.84 -25.15
N PRO A 67 0.10 13.84 -26.03
CA PRO A 67 0.34 13.60 -27.45
C PRO A 67 1.67 12.87 -27.68
N GLY A 68 1.76 12.13 -28.79
CA GLY A 68 2.95 11.38 -29.17
C GLY A 68 3.24 10.20 -28.24
N PHE A 69 4.53 9.88 -28.05
CA PHE A 69 4.96 8.83 -27.12
C PHE A 69 5.47 9.45 -25.82
N ASN A 70 4.90 9.03 -24.68
CA ASN A 70 5.28 9.53 -23.37
C ASN A 70 5.73 8.37 -22.49
N PHE A 71 6.80 8.60 -21.74
CA PHE A 71 7.34 7.65 -20.79
C PHE A 71 7.48 8.31 -19.42
N SER A 72 7.27 7.55 -18.35
CA SER A 72 7.53 8.00 -16.98
C SER A 72 8.02 6.84 -16.13
N GLY A 73 9.08 7.06 -15.37
CA GLY A 73 9.63 6.08 -14.45
C GLY A 73 10.07 6.75 -13.17
N GLY A 74 9.72 6.15 -12.04
CA GLY A 74 10.03 6.71 -10.74
C GLY A 74 10.09 5.67 -9.63
N VAL A 75 10.44 6.16 -8.46
CA VAL A 75 10.52 5.38 -7.23
C VAL A 75 10.11 6.23 -6.05
N ASN A 76 9.31 5.65 -5.16
CA ASN A 76 9.02 6.22 -3.85
C ASN A 76 9.71 5.38 -2.76
N LEU A 77 10.48 6.04 -1.91
CA LEU A 77 11.09 5.49 -0.70
C LEU A 77 10.21 5.87 0.47
N ILE A 78 9.60 4.89 1.12
CA ILE A 78 8.63 5.10 2.18
C ILE A 78 9.22 4.53 3.46
N LYS A 79 9.32 5.35 4.51
CA LYS A 79 9.81 4.94 5.84
C LYS A 79 8.76 5.27 6.88
N PRO A 80 7.86 4.33 7.19
CA PRO A 80 7.03 4.44 8.38
C PRO A 80 7.84 4.17 9.64
N SER A 81 7.32 4.62 10.76
CA SER A 81 7.75 4.28 12.12
C SER A 81 6.52 3.89 12.93
N PHE A 82 6.60 2.78 13.66
CA PHE A 82 5.55 2.26 14.53
C PHE A 82 6.19 1.75 15.81
N LYS A 83 6.11 2.55 16.88
CA LYS A 83 6.71 2.22 18.18
C LYS A 83 5.62 1.91 19.18
N PHE A 84 5.51 0.63 19.54
CA PHE A 84 4.54 0.18 20.54
C PHE A 84 5.02 0.53 21.95
N SER A 85 4.07 0.74 22.85
CA SER A 85 4.28 0.85 24.29
C SER A 85 3.17 0.09 25.01
N ASP A 86 3.53 -0.98 25.71
CA ASP A 86 2.61 -1.74 26.56
C ASP A 86 2.16 -0.88 27.75
N ASN A 87 0.87 -0.96 28.09
CA ASN A 87 0.32 -0.32 29.28
C ASN A 87 0.32 -1.25 30.52
N GLY A 88 0.84 -2.47 30.37
CA GLY A 88 0.92 -3.48 31.43
C GLY A 88 -0.26 -4.47 31.43
N ASP A 89 -1.20 -4.32 30.50
CA ASP A 89 -2.38 -5.17 30.37
C ASP A 89 -2.30 -6.20 29.25
N SER A 90 -1.19 -6.22 28.51
CA SER A 90 -0.90 -7.31 27.58
C SER A 90 -0.79 -8.66 28.30
N ARG A 91 -1.31 -9.73 27.70
CA ARG A 91 -1.36 -11.09 28.25
C ARG A 91 -1.01 -12.11 27.18
N ASN A 92 -0.16 -13.07 27.50
CA ASN A 92 0.12 -14.24 26.66
C ASN A 92 -1.13 -15.14 26.53
N PRO A 93 -1.13 -16.12 25.60
CA PRO A 93 -2.23 -17.06 25.44
C PRO A 93 -2.60 -17.79 26.75
N GLY A 94 -3.91 -17.90 27.00
CA GLY A 94 -4.50 -18.42 28.23
C GLY A 94 -4.59 -19.95 28.34
N VAL A 95 -4.06 -20.70 27.38
CA VAL A 95 -4.13 -22.17 27.38
C VAL A 95 -3.20 -22.81 28.42
N PRO A 96 -3.52 -24.02 28.95
CA PRO A 96 -2.66 -24.75 29.88
C PRO A 96 -1.42 -25.29 29.18
N GLY A 97 -0.32 -24.54 29.21
CA GLY A 97 0.94 -24.93 28.60
C GLY A 97 1.85 -25.75 29.52
N ILE A 98 2.81 -26.46 28.92
CA ILE A 98 3.92 -27.06 29.67
C ILE A 98 4.78 -25.98 30.35
N PRO A 99 5.44 -26.27 31.48
CA PRO A 99 6.37 -25.33 32.11
C PRO A 99 7.41 -24.80 31.12
N GLY A 100 7.66 -23.49 31.16
CA GLY A 100 8.62 -22.82 30.24
C GLY A 100 8.07 -22.46 28.85
N SER A 101 6.84 -22.86 28.51
CA SER A 101 6.21 -22.48 27.22
C SER A 101 5.74 -21.01 27.14
N GLY A 102 5.74 -20.28 28.26
CA GLY A 102 5.24 -18.90 28.31
C GLY A 102 3.71 -18.75 28.15
N LEU A 103 2.97 -19.86 28.14
CA LEU A 103 1.51 -19.90 28.09
C LEU A 103 0.90 -19.81 29.51
N GLY A 104 -0.44 -19.76 29.60
CA GLY A 104 -1.18 -19.72 30.86
C GLY A 104 -1.67 -18.33 31.26
N GLY A 105 -1.77 -17.39 30.32
CA GLY A 105 -2.34 -16.06 30.56
C GLY A 105 -1.43 -15.11 31.34
N SER A 106 -0.14 -15.43 31.47
CA SER A 106 0.85 -14.59 32.14
C SER A 106 1.10 -13.29 31.39
N ARG A 107 1.70 -12.30 32.08
CA ARG A 107 2.23 -11.11 31.41
C ARG A 107 3.38 -11.51 30.49
N PRO A 108 3.44 -10.99 29.24
CA PRO A 108 4.60 -11.19 28.39
C PRO A 108 5.87 -10.69 29.08
N THR A 109 6.96 -11.45 28.96
CA THR A 109 8.25 -11.12 29.58
C THR A 109 9.23 -10.43 28.62
N GLY A 110 8.88 -10.32 27.33
CA GLY A 110 9.69 -9.61 26.35
C GLY A 110 9.35 -8.13 26.22
N GLY A 111 10.00 -7.45 25.28
CA GLY A 111 9.91 -5.99 25.13
C GLY A 111 8.75 -5.49 24.27
N ASN A 112 8.80 -4.21 23.95
CA ASN A 112 7.81 -3.52 23.12
C ASN A 112 7.99 -3.72 21.60
N GLY A 113 8.96 -4.53 21.15
CA GLY A 113 9.13 -4.91 19.74
C GLY A 113 9.82 -3.88 18.84
N GLY A 114 10.39 -2.81 19.41
CA GLY A 114 11.20 -1.84 18.68
C GLY A 114 10.38 -0.92 17.74
N ASP A 115 11.00 -0.48 16.65
CA ASP A 115 10.31 0.19 15.55
C ASP A 115 9.93 -0.84 14.47
N ALA A 116 8.62 -1.12 14.40
CA ALA A 116 8.09 -2.12 13.48
C ALA A 116 8.06 -1.65 12.02
N GLY A 117 8.19 -0.33 11.77
CA GLY A 117 8.20 0.23 10.43
C GLY A 117 9.54 -0.01 9.74
N LYS A 118 9.51 -0.57 8.53
CA LYS A 118 10.71 -0.79 7.70
C LYS A 118 10.67 0.09 6.45
N LEU A 119 11.85 0.44 5.93
CA LEU A 119 11.96 1.14 4.65
C LEU A 119 11.42 0.22 3.55
N GLY A 120 10.57 0.77 2.70
CA GLY A 120 10.13 0.10 1.49
C GLY A 120 10.28 1.00 0.27
N VAL A 121 10.29 0.34 -0.87
CA VAL A 121 10.64 0.90 -2.17
C VAL A 121 9.50 0.60 -3.13
N VAL A 122 8.87 1.62 -3.68
CA VAL A 122 7.73 1.49 -4.59
C VAL A 122 8.14 2.03 -5.95
N PRO A 123 8.69 1.19 -6.84
CA PRO A 123 8.99 1.57 -8.21
C PRO A 123 7.70 1.68 -9.03
N ASN A 124 7.74 2.54 -10.04
CA ASN A 124 6.63 2.70 -10.97
C ASN A 124 7.13 3.02 -12.39
N LEU A 125 6.45 2.48 -13.40
CA LEU A 125 6.79 2.65 -14.81
C LEU A 125 5.52 2.80 -15.64
N TYR A 126 5.52 3.77 -16.55
CA TYR A 126 4.39 4.08 -17.41
C TYR A 126 4.83 4.47 -18.81
N ALA A 127 4.06 4.04 -19.81
CA ALA A 127 4.20 4.49 -21.17
C ALA A 127 2.82 4.74 -21.79
N SER A 128 2.66 5.83 -22.54
CA SER A 128 1.48 6.10 -23.35
C SER A 128 1.88 6.39 -24.80
N LEU A 129 1.03 5.99 -25.73
CA LEU A 129 1.20 6.21 -27.16
C LEU A 129 -0.11 6.71 -27.76
N GLN A 130 -0.04 7.87 -28.41
CA GLN A 130 -1.09 8.35 -29.28
C GLN A 130 -1.08 7.57 -30.61
N LEU A 131 -2.15 6.84 -30.90
CA LEU A 131 -2.29 6.10 -32.17
C LEU A 131 -2.82 7.00 -33.29
N ASN A 132 -3.75 7.90 -32.94
CA ASN A 132 -4.31 8.92 -33.82
C ASN A 132 -4.93 10.05 -32.97
N GLU A 133 -5.68 10.97 -33.59
CA GLU A 133 -6.30 12.10 -32.90
C GLU A 133 -7.31 11.70 -31.80
N LYS A 134 -7.86 10.48 -31.85
CA LYS A 134 -8.89 10.01 -30.94
C LYS A 134 -8.45 8.89 -29.99
N TRP A 135 -7.55 8.02 -30.45
CA TRP A 135 -7.20 6.80 -29.73
C TRP A 135 -5.79 6.84 -29.14
N PHE A 136 -5.71 6.47 -27.87
CA PHE A 136 -4.49 6.37 -27.10
C PHE A 136 -4.43 5.01 -26.42
N ILE A 137 -3.25 4.43 -26.35
CA ILE A 137 -2.98 3.21 -25.58
C ILE A 137 -1.88 3.49 -24.55
N GLY A 138 -1.88 2.73 -23.47
CA GLY A 138 -0.86 2.85 -22.45
C GLY A 138 -0.66 1.58 -21.66
N LEU A 139 0.48 1.54 -20.97
CA LEU A 139 0.84 0.47 -20.06
C LEU A 139 1.37 1.11 -18.77
N GLY A 140 0.80 0.71 -17.64
CA GLY A 140 1.31 1.05 -16.32
C GLY A 140 1.79 -0.19 -15.57
N ILE A 141 2.87 -0.04 -14.81
CA ILE A 141 3.39 -1.04 -13.87
C ILE A 141 3.60 -0.32 -12.53
N GLY A 142 3.01 -0.85 -11.46
CA GLY A 142 3.11 -0.29 -10.12
C GLY A 142 2.79 -1.32 -9.03
N ALA A 143 2.62 -0.85 -7.80
CA ALA A 143 2.32 -1.67 -6.64
C ALA A 143 1.15 -1.04 -5.84
N PRO A 144 -0.12 -1.31 -6.20
CA PRO A 144 -1.28 -0.63 -5.60
C PRO A 144 -1.50 -0.96 -4.12
N PHE A 145 -0.94 -2.07 -3.65
CA PHE A 145 -1.05 -2.54 -2.28
C PHE A 145 0.32 -2.97 -1.75
N GLY A 146 0.59 -2.62 -0.49
CA GLY A 146 1.82 -2.98 0.18
C GLY A 146 1.73 -2.76 1.69
N LEU A 147 2.34 -3.68 2.43
CA LEU A 147 2.40 -3.66 3.90
C LEU A 147 3.73 -4.26 4.33
N MET A 148 4.42 -3.63 5.28
CA MET A 148 5.48 -4.29 6.04
C MET A 148 5.52 -3.80 7.47
N THR A 149 5.19 -4.69 8.38
CA THR A 149 5.48 -4.56 9.81
C THR A 149 6.42 -5.68 10.23
N LYS A 150 7.45 -5.36 11.01
CA LYS A 150 8.35 -6.36 11.59
C LYS A 150 8.84 -5.92 12.97
N TYR A 151 8.36 -6.61 13.99
CA TYR A 151 8.74 -6.42 15.39
C TYR A 151 10.00 -7.22 15.74
N ASP A 152 10.66 -6.81 16.81
CA ASP A 152 11.77 -7.57 17.40
C ASP A 152 11.28 -8.86 18.06
N GLU A 153 12.15 -9.86 18.13
CA GLU A 153 11.82 -11.17 18.69
C GLU A 153 11.42 -11.09 20.17
N GLY A 154 10.46 -11.93 20.56
CA GLY A 154 9.99 -12.03 21.94
C GLY A 154 9.06 -10.91 22.38
N TRP A 155 8.71 -9.95 21.52
CA TRP A 155 7.87 -8.81 21.89
C TRP A 155 6.48 -9.21 22.41
N ALA A 156 5.84 -8.30 23.15
CA ALA A 156 4.60 -8.58 23.86
C ALA A 156 3.45 -9.13 22.99
N GLY A 157 3.37 -8.72 21.72
CA GLY A 157 2.33 -9.17 20.78
C GLY A 157 2.75 -10.28 19.82
N GLN A 158 3.78 -11.06 20.14
CA GLN A 158 4.35 -12.06 19.23
C GLN A 158 3.37 -13.15 18.73
N TYR A 159 2.30 -13.44 19.48
CA TYR A 159 1.25 -14.37 19.07
C TYR A 159 0.22 -13.76 18.13
N HIS A 160 0.22 -12.42 17.99
CA HIS A 160 -0.62 -11.68 17.06
C HIS A 160 0.12 -11.41 15.74
N SER A 161 1.37 -10.96 15.78
CA SER A 161 2.20 -10.77 14.58
C SER A 161 3.65 -10.49 14.96
N ASN A 162 4.61 -11.16 14.34
CA ASN A 162 6.02 -10.78 14.38
C ASN A 162 6.45 -10.07 13.09
N LYS A 163 5.95 -10.55 11.96
CA LYS A 163 6.16 -9.95 10.65
C LYS A 163 4.91 -10.08 9.81
N PHE A 164 4.52 -9.03 9.12
CA PHE A 164 3.48 -9.10 8.10
C PHE A 164 3.94 -8.29 6.91
N ASP A 165 4.23 -8.98 5.81
CA ASP A 165 4.77 -8.43 4.57
C ASP A 165 3.80 -8.79 3.44
N ILE A 166 3.21 -7.77 2.80
CA ILE A 166 2.39 -7.92 1.60
C ILE A 166 3.03 -7.09 0.50
N LYS A 167 3.26 -7.73 -0.64
CA LYS A 167 3.76 -7.09 -1.86
C LYS A 167 2.80 -7.33 -3.00
N THR A 168 2.55 -6.30 -3.80
CA THR A 168 1.84 -6.45 -5.06
C THR A 168 2.63 -5.91 -6.23
N ILE A 169 2.44 -6.54 -7.38
CA ILE A 169 2.81 -5.99 -8.69
C ILE A 169 1.54 -5.96 -9.51
N ASN A 170 1.22 -4.80 -10.08
CA ASN A 170 0.09 -4.61 -10.95
C ASN A 170 0.55 -4.15 -12.33
N VAL A 171 0.08 -4.85 -13.37
CA VAL A 171 0.28 -4.48 -14.77
C VAL A 171 -1.05 -4.03 -15.35
N ASN A 172 -1.09 -2.82 -15.87
CA ASN A 172 -2.30 -2.13 -16.29
C ASN A 172 -2.25 -1.65 -17.75
N PRO A 173 -2.46 -2.53 -18.74
CA PRO A 173 -2.73 -2.09 -20.11
C PRO A 173 -4.05 -1.30 -20.14
N SER A 174 -4.03 -0.16 -20.83
CA SER A 174 -5.14 0.78 -20.89
C SER A 174 -5.35 1.33 -22.29
N VAL A 175 -6.59 1.73 -22.58
CA VAL A 175 -6.99 2.45 -23.79
C VAL A 175 -7.76 3.71 -23.39
N ALA A 176 -7.61 4.78 -24.14
CA ALA A 176 -8.41 5.99 -23.99
C ALA A 176 -8.95 6.48 -25.34
N TYR A 177 -10.13 7.07 -25.27
CA TYR A 177 -10.86 7.60 -26.40
C TYR A 177 -11.23 9.06 -26.13
N LYS A 178 -10.70 9.95 -26.98
CA LYS A 178 -11.06 11.37 -27.01
C LYS A 178 -12.38 11.52 -27.78
N VAL A 179 -13.48 11.70 -27.04
CA VAL A 179 -14.82 11.82 -27.62
C VAL A 179 -14.96 13.15 -28.35
N ASN A 180 -14.51 14.22 -27.70
CA ASN A 180 -14.40 15.58 -28.25
C ASN A 180 -13.32 16.35 -27.48
N ASP A 181 -13.17 17.65 -27.75
CA ASP A 181 -12.13 18.48 -27.11
C ASP A 181 -12.34 18.72 -25.61
N LYS A 182 -13.57 18.51 -25.10
CA LYS A 182 -13.90 18.70 -23.69
C LYS A 182 -14.06 17.40 -22.92
N PHE A 183 -14.21 16.26 -23.58
CA PHE A 183 -14.55 15.00 -22.93
C PHE A 183 -13.77 13.82 -23.49
N SER A 184 -13.20 13.03 -22.59
CA SER A 184 -12.58 11.75 -22.90
C SER A 184 -12.92 10.69 -21.87
N MET A 185 -12.80 9.44 -22.29
CA MET A 185 -12.99 8.27 -21.44
C MET A 185 -11.82 7.30 -21.62
N GLY A 186 -11.59 6.45 -20.64
CA GLY A 186 -10.55 5.44 -20.68
C GLY A 186 -10.92 4.21 -19.89
N PHE A 187 -10.32 3.10 -20.27
CA PHE A 187 -10.51 1.80 -19.66
C PHE A 187 -9.17 1.08 -19.53
N GLY A 188 -8.97 0.36 -18.44
CA GLY A 188 -7.79 -0.44 -18.20
C GLY A 188 -8.12 -1.80 -17.61
N LEU A 189 -7.33 -2.81 -17.98
CA LEU A 189 -7.33 -4.13 -17.36
C LEU A 189 -6.17 -4.21 -16.38
N ASN A 190 -6.37 -4.87 -15.25
CA ASN A 190 -5.36 -5.00 -14.21
C ASN A 190 -5.06 -6.48 -14.00
N TRP A 191 -3.82 -6.90 -14.24
CA TRP A 191 -3.30 -8.16 -13.73
C TRP A 191 -2.47 -7.86 -12.49
N GLN A 192 -2.85 -8.45 -11.36
CA GLN A 192 -2.19 -8.22 -10.09
C GLN A 192 -1.68 -9.52 -9.48
N ARG A 193 -0.38 -9.54 -9.18
CA ARG A 193 0.26 -10.59 -8.40
C ARG A 193 0.46 -10.14 -6.97
N ILE A 194 0.15 -11.00 -6.01
CA ILE A 194 0.42 -10.81 -4.58
C ILE A 194 1.48 -11.80 -4.09
N ASP A 195 2.35 -11.34 -3.21
CA ASP A 195 3.25 -12.13 -2.40
C ASP A 195 3.05 -11.71 -0.94
N ALA A 196 2.73 -12.65 -0.06
CA ALA A 196 2.43 -12.38 1.33
C ALA A 196 3.19 -13.33 2.26
N GLU A 197 3.87 -12.76 3.25
CA GLU A 197 4.58 -13.48 4.31
C GLU A 197 4.04 -13.01 5.67
N TYR A 198 3.60 -13.96 6.50
CA TYR A 198 3.09 -13.69 7.83
C TYR A 198 3.76 -14.59 8.86
N LYS A 199 4.53 -13.98 9.77
CA LYS A 199 5.24 -14.67 10.85
C LYS A 199 4.65 -14.32 12.20
N LYS A 200 4.52 -15.30 13.08
CA LYS A 200 4.08 -15.12 14.46
C LYS A 200 4.46 -16.33 15.32
N LYS A 201 4.40 -16.19 16.64
CA LYS A 201 4.28 -17.35 17.52
C LYS A 201 2.89 -17.94 17.43
N THR A 202 2.80 -19.25 17.58
CA THR A 202 1.53 -19.99 17.59
C THR A 202 1.47 -20.98 18.74
N VAL A 203 0.25 -21.29 19.17
CA VAL A 203 -0.03 -22.32 20.18
C VAL A 203 -0.22 -23.65 19.47
N VAL A 204 0.55 -24.66 19.88
CA VAL A 204 0.50 -26.02 19.34
C VAL A 204 -0.03 -26.96 20.41
N GLN A 205 -0.95 -27.83 20.03
CA GLN A 205 -1.47 -28.86 20.93
C GLN A 205 -0.65 -30.14 20.76
N LEU A 206 -0.15 -30.69 21.87
CA LEU A 206 0.58 -31.95 21.85
C LEU A 206 -0.41 -33.14 21.78
N PRO A 207 -0.05 -34.23 21.09
CA PRO A 207 -0.91 -35.40 20.94
C PRO A 207 -0.86 -36.29 22.19
N VAL A 208 -1.30 -35.75 23.34
CA VAL A 208 -1.37 -36.50 24.61
C VAL A 208 -2.80 -37.00 24.81
N PRO A 209 -3.04 -38.34 24.84
CA PRO A 209 -4.38 -38.89 25.02
C PRO A 209 -5.04 -38.42 26.34
N GLY A 210 -6.30 -38.01 26.26
CA GLY A 210 -7.12 -37.67 27.43
C GLY A 210 -6.74 -36.38 28.19
N ARG A 211 -5.73 -35.62 27.74
CA ARG A 211 -5.34 -34.34 28.36
C ARG A 211 -4.96 -33.30 27.30
N PRO A 212 -5.62 -32.13 27.26
CA PRO A 212 -5.21 -31.06 26.36
C PRO A 212 -3.96 -30.37 26.93
N VAL A 213 -2.79 -30.74 26.42
CA VAL A 213 -1.49 -30.14 26.76
C VAL A 213 -1.00 -29.31 25.59
N PHE A 214 -0.53 -28.08 25.87
CA PHE A 214 -0.11 -27.14 24.84
C PHE A 214 1.36 -26.73 25.00
N THR A 215 1.93 -26.30 23.88
CA THR A 215 3.27 -25.73 23.73
C THR A 215 3.20 -24.57 22.73
N ASN A 216 4.34 -23.95 22.44
CA ASN A 216 4.44 -22.95 21.38
C ASN A 216 5.31 -23.45 20.22
N GLY A 217 5.18 -22.77 19.09
CA GLY A 217 6.05 -22.88 17.92
C GLY A 217 6.07 -21.55 17.17
N ASP A 218 6.94 -21.45 16.18
CA ASP A 218 7.08 -20.27 15.34
C ASP A 218 6.45 -20.57 13.97
N ALA A 219 5.37 -19.86 13.64
CA ALA A 219 4.65 -20.03 12.39
C ALA A 219 5.17 -19.06 11.32
N ASP A 220 5.42 -19.57 10.12
CA ASP A 220 5.76 -18.86 8.90
C ASP A 220 4.76 -19.24 7.80
N LEU A 221 3.96 -18.27 7.36
CA LEU A 221 2.97 -18.44 6.31
C LEU A 221 3.45 -17.70 5.05
N ASN A 222 3.63 -18.43 3.95
CA ASN A 222 4.01 -17.88 2.65
C ASN A 222 2.91 -18.13 1.63
N LEU A 223 2.34 -17.06 1.04
CA LEU A 223 1.23 -17.16 0.12
C LEU A 223 1.45 -16.32 -1.14
N LYS A 224 1.18 -16.90 -2.31
CA LYS A 224 1.26 -16.22 -3.60
C LYS A 224 -0.01 -16.43 -4.41
N GLY A 225 -0.38 -15.45 -5.21
CA GLY A 225 -1.51 -15.60 -6.12
C GLY A 225 -1.59 -14.49 -7.16
N ASP A 226 -2.40 -14.74 -8.17
CA ASP A 226 -2.67 -13.82 -9.26
C ASP A 226 -4.18 -13.57 -9.35
N ALA A 227 -4.54 -12.34 -9.68
CA ALA A 227 -5.93 -11.95 -9.82
C ALA A 227 -6.08 -10.86 -10.88
N TRP A 228 -7.33 -10.64 -11.31
CA TRP A 228 -7.68 -9.68 -12.32
C TRP A 228 -8.65 -8.63 -11.77
N GLY A 229 -8.51 -7.40 -12.27
CA GLY A 229 -9.43 -6.30 -12.04
C GLY A 229 -9.50 -5.41 -13.27
N TRP A 230 -10.21 -4.30 -13.15
CA TRP A 230 -10.33 -3.31 -14.21
C TRP A 230 -10.48 -1.91 -13.61
N ASN A 231 -10.25 -0.89 -14.42
CA ASN A 231 -10.48 0.49 -14.05
C ASN A 231 -11.07 1.27 -15.23
N VAL A 232 -11.88 2.27 -14.92
CA VAL A 232 -12.49 3.18 -15.88
C VAL A 232 -12.23 4.61 -15.43
N GLY A 233 -12.14 5.51 -16.40
CA GLY A 233 -11.88 6.91 -16.14
C GLY A 233 -12.61 7.81 -17.12
N PHE A 234 -12.94 9.00 -16.65
CA PHE A 234 -13.58 10.06 -17.42
C PHE A 234 -12.84 11.37 -17.12
N MET A 235 -12.65 12.18 -18.16
CA MET A 235 -12.07 13.51 -18.06
C MET A 235 -13.00 14.50 -18.74
N LEU A 236 -13.28 15.59 -18.04
CA LEU A 236 -14.06 16.72 -18.53
C LEU A 236 -13.23 18.00 -18.41
N GLN A 237 -13.19 18.80 -19.46
CA GLN A 237 -12.57 20.13 -19.48
C GLN A 237 -13.66 21.17 -19.76
N PRO A 238 -14.39 21.66 -18.74
CA PRO A 238 -15.49 22.61 -18.93
C PRO A 238 -15.02 23.95 -19.53
N THR A 239 -13.86 24.42 -19.09
CA THR A 239 -13.16 25.63 -19.56
C THR A 239 -11.72 25.28 -19.91
N GLU A 240 -11.01 26.14 -20.63
CA GLU A 240 -9.60 25.92 -20.97
C GLU A 240 -8.73 25.75 -19.70
N ASP A 241 -9.05 26.47 -18.63
CA ASP A 241 -8.32 26.45 -17.36
C ASP A 241 -8.75 25.36 -16.38
N THR A 242 -9.86 24.65 -16.61
CA THR A 242 -10.42 23.72 -15.60
C THR A 242 -10.53 22.32 -16.15
N ARG A 243 -9.97 21.35 -15.43
CA ARG A 243 -10.14 19.92 -15.68
C ARG A 243 -10.77 19.24 -14.48
N ILE A 244 -11.68 18.32 -14.74
CA ILE A 244 -12.34 17.46 -13.77
C ILE A 244 -12.12 16.02 -14.21
N GLY A 245 -11.68 15.18 -13.28
CA GLY A 245 -11.44 13.77 -13.51
C GLY A 245 -12.27 12.92 -12.56
N LEU A 246 -12.89 11.87 -13.10
CA LEU A 246 -13.57 10.84 -12.32
C LEU A 246 -12.96 9.49 -12.70
N SER A 247 -12.52 8.71 -11.74
CA SER A 247 -12.03 7.35 -12.00
C SER A 247 -12.52 6.35 -10.97
N TYR A 248 -12.82 5.15 -11.44
CA TYR A 248 -13.17 4.01 -10.61
C TYR A 248 -12.23 2.84 -10.92
N ARG A 249 -11.74 2.18 -9.87
CA ARG A 249 -10.92 0.96 -9.94
C ARG A 249 -11.66 -0.14 -9.19
N SER A 250 -11.87 -1.28 -9.84
CA SER A 250 -12.69 -2.37 -9.32
C SER A 250 -12.05 -3.06 -8.11
N LYS A 251 -12.88 -3.78 -7.36
CA LYS A 251 -12.40 -4.78 -6.40
C LYS A 251 -11.58 -5.85 -7.14
N ILE A 252 -10.60 -6.43 -6.45
CA ILE A 252 -9.81 -7.56 -6.95
C ILE A 252 -9.94 -8.71 -5.95
N ARG A 253 -10.58 -9.80 -6.38
CA ARG A 253 -10.70 -11.02 -5.57
C ARG A 253 -9.42 -11.83 -5.66
N GLN A 254 -8.56 -11.68 -4.67
CA GLN A 254 -7.27 -12.35 -4.59
C GLN A 254 -7.43 -13.70 -3.89
N THR A 255 -6.99 -14.79 -4.53
CA THR A 255 -6.84 -16.09 -3.87
C THR A 255 -5.38 -16.50 -3.91
N ALA A 256 -4.74 -16.49 -2.75
CA ALA A 256 -3.34 -16.84 -2.59
C ALA A 256 -3.21 -18.24 -1.96
N LYS A 257 -2.21 -19.00 -2.41
CA LYS A 257 -1.89 -20.35 -1.97
C LYS A 257 -0.40 -20.48 -1.67
N GLY A 258 -0.07 -21.42 -0.79
CA GLY A 258 1.31 -21.75 -0.42
C GLY A 258 1.31 -22.63 0.82
N ASP A 259 2.12 -22.28 1.81
CA ASP A 259 2.44 -23.13 2.95
C ASP A 259 2.34 -22.36 4.28
N THR A 260 1.95 -23.08 5.33
CA THR A 260 2.19 -22.71 6.72
C THR A 260 3.19 -23.69 7.32
N ASP A 261 4.40 -23.21 7.59
CA ASP A 261 5.41 -23.94 8.33
C ASP A 261 5.36 -23.54 9.81
N ILE A 262 5.43 -24.51 10.70
CA ILE A 262 5.54 -24.30 12.16
C ILE A 262 6.82 -24.96 12.63
N ASP A 263 7.80 -24.13 12.99
CA ASP A 263 9.10 -24.56 13.49
C ASP A 263 9.20 -24.44 15.02
N ASN A 264 10.30 -24.97 15.57
CA ASN A 264 10.66 -24.83 16.98
C ASN A 264 9.55 -25.29 17.95
N ILE A 265 8.77 -26.31 17.57
CA ILE A 265 7.68 -26.82 18.40
C ILE A 265 8.28 -27.44 19.67
N GLY A 266 8.05 -26.80 20.81
CA GLY A 266 8.61 -27.23 22.09
C GLY A 266 7.97 -28.52 22.64
N PRO A 267 8.67 -29.33 23.45
CA PRO A 267 10.06 -29.18 23.86
C PRO A 267 11.07 -29.81 22.88
N THR A 268 10.58 -30.59 21.90
CA THR A 268 11.41 -31.43 21.03
C THR A 268 12.00 -30.70 19.82
N ARG A 269 11.63 -29.43 19.61
CA ARG A 269 12.00 -28.60 18.44
C ARG A 269 11.65 -29.27 17.11
N GLN A 270 10.48 -29.90 17.05
CA GLN A 270 9.94 -30.44 15.82
C GLN A 270 9.44 -29.34 14.90
N SER A 271 9.24 -29.69 13.62
CA SER A 271 8.61 -28.85 12.62
C SER A 271 7.40 -29.56 12.01
N ALA A 272 6.41 -28.79 11.58
CA ALA A 272 5.25 -29.27 10.84
C ALA A 272 4.95 -28.31 9.68
N SER A 273 4.46 -28.83 8.55
CA SER A 273 4.13 -28.04 7.37
C SER A 273 2.73 -28.39 6.88
N PHE A 274 1.99 -27.39 6.41
CA PHE A 274 0.62 -27.53 5.95
C PHE A 274 0.40 -26.72 4.67
N ASP A 275 -0.40 -27.26 3.75
CA ASP A 275 -0.88 -26.47 2.61
C ASP A 275 -1.79 -25.35 3.13
N ALA A 276 -1.57 -24.13 2.67
CA ALA A 276 -2.29 -22.95 3.11
C ALA A 276 -2.97 -22.21 1.95
N LYS A 277 -4.15 -21.64 2.24
CA LYS A 277 -4.92 -20.83 1.29
C LYS A 277 -5.59 -19.66 2.00
N ALA A 278 -5.50 -18.47 1.42
CA ALA A 278 -6.27 -17.30 1.84
C ALA A 278 -6.97 -16.65 0.65
N THR A 279 -8.19 -16.17 0.86
CA THR A 279 -8.93 -15.37 -0.12
C THR A 279 -9.28 -14.03 0.50
N VAL A 280 -8.97 -12.94 -0.20
CA VAL A 280 -9.25 -11.56 0.22
C VAL A 280 -9.77 -10.75 -0.96
N ASP A 281 -10.82 -9.96 -0.74
CA ASP A 281 -11.36 -9.02 -1.71
C ASP A 281 -10.71 -7.65 -1.49
N LEU A 282 -9.68 -7.34 -2.26
CA LEU A 282 -9.01 -6.04 -2.21
C LEU A 282 -10.00 -4.95 -2.64
N PRO A 283 -10.00 -3.79 -1.95
CA PRO A 283 -11.05 -2.80 -2.08
C PRO A 283 -11.04 -2.12 -3.46
N ASP A 284 -12.22 -1.67 -3.88
CA ASP A 284 -12.38 -0.71 -4.97
C ASP A 284 -12.12 0.71 -4.51
N THR A 285 -11.83 1.58 -5.48
CA THR A 285 -11.67 3.01 -5.23
C THR A 285 -12.42 3.85 -6.24
N LEU A 286 -12.98 4.96 -5.76
CA LEU A 286 -13.56 6.03 -6.57
C LEU A 286 -12.83 7.34 -6.27
N ILE A 287 -12.32 8.00 -7.31
CA ILE A 287 -11.56 9.25 -7.20
C ILE A 287 -12.26 10.32 -8.04
N LEU A 288 -12.59 11.44 -7.41
CA LEU A 288 -13.03 12.66 -8.06
C LEU A 288 -11.98 13.75 -7.82
N SER A 289 -11.44 14.30 -8.89
CA SER A 289 -10.38 15.30 -8.82
C SER A 289 -10.71 16.51 -9.68
N ALA A 290 -10.15 17.66 -9.29
CA ALA A 290 -10.17 18.88 -10.08
C ALA A 290 -8.78 19.50 -10.15
N ALA A 291 -8.47 20.10 -11.31
CA ALA A 291 -7.30 20.93 -11.52
C ALA A 291 -7.74 22.24 -12.18
N HIS A 292 -7.34 23.38 -11.63
CA HIS A 292 -7.75 24.70 -12.10
C HIS A 292 -6.53 25.62 -12.23
N GLN A 293 -6.27 26.11 -13.44
CA GLN A 293 -5.23 27.09 -13.71
C GLN A 293 -5.75 28.48 -13.32
N LEU A 294 -5.26 29.01 -12.20
CA LEU A 294 -5.70 30.33 -11.69
C LEU A 294 -5.09 31.48 -12.50
N ASN A 295 -3.84 31.32 -12.93
CA ASN A 295 -3.09 32.24 -13.79
C ASN A 295 -1.83 31.53 -14.32
N GLU A 296 -0.96 32.21 -15.06
CA GLU A 296 0.26 31.63 -15.65
C GLU A 296 1.23 30.98 -14.64
N ARG A 297 1.12 31.29 -13.35
CA ARG A 297 2.02 30.77 -12.31
C ARG A 297 1.36 29.78 -11.36
N TRP A 298 0.07 29.91 -11.09
CA TRP A 298 -0.64 29.14 -10.08
C TRP A 298 -1.64 28.17 -10.69
N GLU A 299 -1.49 26.90 -10.34
CA GLU A 299 -2.48 25.84 -10.59
C GLU A 299 -2.93 25.28 -9.24
N LEU A 300 -4.24 25.22 -9.03
CA LEU A 300 -4.88 24.72 -7.82
C LEU A 300 -5.44 23.32 -8.07
N LEU A 301 -5.34 22.45 -7.07
CA LEU A 301 -5.66 21.04 -7.18
C LEU A 301 -6.54 20.61 -6.01
N GLY A 302 -7.53 19.76 -6.31
CA GLY A 302 -8.43 19.16 -5.31
C GLY A 302 -8.69 17.69 -5.62
N ASP A 303 -8.86 16.88 -4.58
CA ASP A 303 -9.12 15.45 -4.70
C ASP A 303 -10.02 14.95 -3.57
N ILE A 304 -11.00 14.14 -3.93
CA ILE A 304 -11.83 13.37 -3.01
C ILE A 304 -11.78 11.93 -3.47
N SER A 305 -11.33 11.04 -2.58
CA SER A 305 -11.19 9.62 -2.85
C SER A 305 -11.96 8.80 -1.82
N TRP A 306 -12.71 7.80 -2.28
CA TRP A 306 -13.37 6.79 -1.47
C TRP A 306 -12.72 5.43 -1.71
N THR A 307 -12.49 4.67 -0.63
CA THR A 307 -11.98 3.29 -0.69
C THR A 307 -12.91 2.34 0.05
N GLY A 308 -13.37 1.29 -0.66
CA GLY A 308 -14.34 0.30 -0.18
C GLY A 308 -13.78 -0.78 0.74
N TRP A 309 -13.03 -0.39 1.77
CA TRP A 309 -12.32 -1.28 2.70
C TRP A 309 -13.22 -2.26 3.46
N SER A 310 -14.53 -2.02 3.53
CA SER A 310 -15.51 -2.97 4.06
C SER A 310 -15.57 -4.31 3.31
N SER A 311 -14.92 -4.40 2.14
CA SER A 311 -14.70 -5.67 1.43
C SER A 311 -13.83 -6.67 2.21
N ILE A 312 -13.10 -6.25 3.25
CA ILE A 312 -12.23 -7.10 4.06
C ILE A 312 -12.73 -7.17 5.51
N PRO A 313 -13.79 -7.96 5.80
CA PRO A 313 -14.26 -8.13 7.17
C PRO A 313 -13.27 -8.95 8.01
N ALA A 314 -12.61 -9.95 7.41
CA ALA A 314 -11.62 -10.79 8.06
C ALA A 314 -10.66 -11.41 7.03
N LEU A 315 -9.42 -11.67 7.45
CA LEU A 315 -8.47 -12.50 6.71
C LEU A 315 -8.55 -13.93 7.25
N LYS A 316 -9.04 -14.86 6.41
CA LYS A 316 -9.20 -16.28 6.76
C LYS A 316 -8.11 -17.09 6.09
N ILE A 317 -7.27 -17.74 6.88
CA ILE A 317 -6.21 -18.64 6.44
C ILE A 317 -6.70 -20.06 6.68
N ARG A 318 -6.85 -20.82 5.59
CA ARG A 318 -7.28 -22.21 5.62
C ARG A 318 -6.06 -23.10 5.46
N ASN A 319 -5.85 -23.99 6.43
CA ASN A 319 -4.75 -24.94 6.41
C ASN A 319 -5.30 -26.36 6.23
N SER A 320 -4.64 -27.16 5.38
CA SER A 320 -5.01 -28.55 5.14
C SER A 320 -3.85 -29.51 5.41
N GLY A 321 -4.18 -30.70 5.91
CA GLY A 321 -3.25 -31.73 6.35
C GLY A 321 -3.63 -32.30 7.72
N THR A 322 -3.02 -33.42 8.10
CA THR A 322 -3.28 -34.05 9.40
C THR A 322 -2.83 -33.13 10.54
N GLY A 323 -3.76 -32.72 11.40
CA GLY A 323 -3.47 -31.83 12.53
C GLY A 323 -3.43 -30.34 12.19
N ALA A 324 -3.75 -29.96 10.95
CA ALA A 324 -3.85 -28.56 10.54
C ALA A 324 -4.94 -27.82 11.32
N LYS A 325 -4.68 -26.53 11.61
CA LYS A 325 -5.67 -25.61 12.18
C LYS A 325 -5.76 -24.36 11.34
N ASP A 326 -6.98 -23.94 11.05
CA ASP A 326 -7.24 -22.65 10.40
C ASP A 326 -6.89 -21.49 11.34
N ASP A 327 -6.60 -20.34 10.75
CA ASP A 327 -6.42 -19.09 11.47
C ASP A 327 -7.31 -18.00 10.86
N GLU A 328 -7.69 -17.05 11.71
CA GLU A 328 -8.52 -15.93 11.31
C GLU A 328 -8.01 -14.66 12.01
N LEU A 329 -7.90 -13.59 11.22
CA LEU A 329 -7.67 -12.24 11.69
C LEU A 329 -8.94 -11.42 11.37
N PRO A 330 -9.81 -11.16 12.36
CA PRO A 330 -10.94 -10.25 12.18
C PRO A 330 -10.38 -8.84 11.99
N LEU A 331 -10.78 -8.18 10.91
CA LEU A 331 -10.28 -6.84 10.57
C LEU A 331 -11.36 -5.78 10.73
N ASN A 332 -12.63 -6.13 10.47
CA ASN A 332 -13.79 -5.25 10.62
C ASN A 332 -13.56 -3.86 10.00
N PHE A 333 -12.88 -3.83 8.86
CA PHE A 333 -12.56 -2.58 8.20
C PHE A 333 -13.83 -1.87 7.74
N ARG A 334 -13.80 -0.53 7.82
CA ARG A 334 -14.84 0.34 7.27
C ARG A 334 -14.34 1.03 6.03
N ASP A 335 -15.27 1.46 5.19
CA ASP A 335 -14.96 2.34 4.08
C ASP A 335 -14.37 3.67 4.57
N THR A 336 -13.46 4.22 3.77
CA THR A 336 -12.70 5.41 4.13
C THR A 336 -12.82 6.49 3.06
N TRP A 337 -12.58 7.72 3.51
CA TRP A 337 -12.45 8.88 2.64
C TRP A 337 -11.08 9.51 2.81
N ARG A 338 -10.56 10.02 1.70
CA ARG A 338 -9.38 10.87 1.65
C ARG A 338 -9.72 12.17 0.94
N LEU A 339 -9.30 13.28 1.54
CA LEU A 339 -9.47 14.62 1.02
C LEU A 339 -8.10 15.25 0.84
N ALA A 340 -7.80 15.77 -0.34
CA ALA A 340 -6.54 16.48 -0.59
C ALA A 340 -6.75 17.81 -1.31
N VAL A 341 -5.93 18.77 -0.95
CA VAL A 341 -5.80 20.06 -1.61
C VAL A 341 -4.33 20.33 -1.88
N GLY A 342 -4.03 20.91 -3.03
CA GLY A 342 -2.66 21.19 -3.43
C GLY A 342 -2.55 22.37 -4.36
N ALA A 343 -1.34 22.86 -4.50
CA ALA A 343 -1.02 23.95 -5.40
C ALA A 343 0.33 23.71 -6.08
N ASN A 344 0.39 24.08 -7.34
CA ASN A 344 1.58 24.07 -8.18
C ASN A 344 1.93 25.52 -8.53
N TYR A 345 3.12 25.96 -8.15
CA TYR A 345 3.62 27.32 -8.35
C TYR A 345 4.84 27.36 -9.28
N LYS A 346 4.67 27.93 -10.47
CA LYS A 346 5.75 28.16 -11.44
C LYS A 346 6.56 29.40 -11.03
N PHE A 347 7.62 29.17 -10.24
CA PHE A 347 8.47 30.26 -9.73
C PHE A 347 9.56 30.69 -10.73
N ALA A 348 9.88 29.85 -11.72
CA ALA A 348 10.77 30.19 -12.83
C ALA A 348 10.31 29.46 -14.11
N PRO A 349 10.81 29.85 -15.31
CA PRO A 349 10.37 29.26 -16.58
C PRO A 349 10.40 27.72 -16.63
N ASP A 350 11.46 27.13 -16.07
CA ASP A 350 11.70 25.69 -16.07
C ASP A 350 11.45 25.02 -14.71
N TRP A 351 10.93 25.77 -13.72
CA TRP A 351 10.81 25.29 -12.35
C TRP A 351 9.42 25.52 -11.76
N LYS A 352 8.88 24.44 -11.18
CA LYS A 352 7.60 24.42 -10.49
C LYS A 352 7.80 23.88 -9.08
N TRP A 353 7.30 24.60 -8.09
CA TRP A 353 7.20 24.15 -6.71
C TRP A 353 5.79 23.60 -6.47
N LYS A 354 5.68 22.44 -5.84
CA LYS A 354 4.44 21.75 -5.49
C LYS A 354 4.26 21.74 -3.98
N PHE A 355 3.03 21.96 -3.53
CA PHE A 355 2.62 21.88 -2.13
C PHE A 355 1.32 21.12 -2.03
N GLY A 356 1.13 20.36 -0.95
CA GLY A 356 -0.12 19.65 -0.72
C GLY A 356 -0.38 19.30 0.73
N LEU A 357 -1.66 19.23 1.05
CA LEU A 357 -2.19 18.73 2.31
C LEU A 357 -3.24 17.67 2.00
N ALA A 358 -3.26 16.61 2.79
CA ALA A 358 -4.35 15.65 2.75
C ALA A 358 -4.71 15.14 4.14
N TYR A 359 -6.00 14.82 4.32
CA TYR A 359 -6.49 14.03 5.43
C TYR A 359 -6.97 12.69 4.89
N ASP A 360 -6.47 11.61 5.48
CA ASP A 360 -6.70 10.25 5.01
C ASP A 360 -7.13 9.37 6.18
N GLN A 361 -8.35 8.83 6.08
CA GLN A 361 -8.97 8.06 7.14
C GLN A 361 -8.42 6.64 7.21
N SER A 362 -8.22 6.14 8.44
CA SER A 362 -7.91 4.73 8.66
C SER A 362 -9.18 3.87 8.52
N PRO A 363 -9.09 2.68 7.89
CA PRO A 363 -10.18 1.71 7.87
C PRO A 363 -10.38 1.02 9.22
N VAL A 364 -9.42 1.12 10.13
CA VAL A 364 -9.53 0.66 11.53
C VAL A 364 -10.19 1.75 12.37
N HIS A 365 -11.33 1.44 12.99
CA HIS A 365 -12.10 2.40 13.80
C HIS A 365 -11.87 2.26 15.30
N LYS A 366 -11.86 1.02 15.81
CA LYS A 366 -11.81 0.72 17.25
C LYS A 366 -10.47 0.11 17.64
N GLU A 367 -10.07 0.34 18.88
CA GLU A 367 -8.83 -0.19 19.46
C GLU A 367 -8.81 -1.72 19.52
N GLN A 368 -9.98 -2.35 19.61
CA GLN A 368 -10.15 -3.79 19.69
C GLN A 368 -9.97 -4.48 18.33
N ASP A 369 -10.34 -3.81 17.25
CA ASP A 369 -10.25 -4.31 15.88
C ASP A 369 -8.89 -4.02 15.23
N ARG A 370 -8.02 -3.27 15.91
CA ARG A 370 -6.71 -2.88 15.39
C ARG A 370 -5.74 -4.05 15.43
N PRO A 371 -5.32 -4.61 14.28
CA PRO A 371 -4.36 -5.69 14.27
C PRO A 371 -2.95 -5.13 14.51
N THR A 372 -2.11 -5.87 15.22
CA THR A 372 -0.70 -5.48 15.42
C THR A 372 0.10 -5.51 14.11
N SER A 373 -0.37 -6.24 13.10
CA SER A 373 0.21 -6.28 11.76
C SER A 373 -0.03 -5.00 10.94
N LEU A 374 -0.99 -4.18 11.34
CA LEU A 374 -1.36 -2.92 10.69
C LEU A 374 -1.86 -1.93 11.77
N PRO A 375 -0.96 -1.34 12.57
CA PRO A 375 -1.30 -0.45 13.69
C PRO A 375 -1.73 0.95 13.20
N ASP A 376 -2.88 0.97 12.54
CA ASP A 376 -3.34 2.07 11.69
C ASP A 376 -4.19 3.11 12.43
N ASN A 377 -4.10 4.37 11.98
CA ASN A 377 -4.89 5.51 12.42
C ASN A 377 -4.98 6.61 11.36
N ASP A 378 -5.97 7.48 11.50
CA ASP A 378 -6.14 8.65 10.64
C ASP A 378 -4.84 9.47 10.58
N ARG A 379 -4.56 10.03 9.40
CA ARG A 379 -3.33 10.79 9.20
C ARG A 379 -3.49 12.04 8.38
N TYR A 380 -2.53 12.94 8.59
CA TYR A 380 -2.37 14.16 7.84
C TYR A 380 -1.09 14.08 7.02
N TRP A 381 -1.21 14.44 5.75
CA TRP A 381 -0.11 14.52 4.80
C TRP A 381 0.35 15.97 4.71
N PHE A 382 1.65 16.18 4.86
CA PHE A 382 2.30 17.46 4.61
C PHE A 382 3.33 17.25 3.50
N SER A 383 3.01 17.75 2.31
CA SER A 383 3.75 17.44 1.10
C SER A 383 4.37 18.69 0.49
N THR A 384 5.57 18.52 -0.05
CA THR A 384 6.30 19.54 -0.82
C THR A 384 7.14 18.85 -1.89
N GLY A 385 7.37 19.51 -3.01
CA GLY A 385 8.21 18.95 -4.06
C GLY A 385 8.58 19.94 -5.14
N VAL A 386 9.56 19.61 -5.95
CA VAL A 386 10.01 20.46 -7.05
C VAL A 386 10.00 19.65 -8.34
N GLN A 387 9.51 20.27 -9.40
CA GLN A 387 9.62 19.78 -10.75
C GLN A 387 10.54 20.71 -11.54
N TRP A 388 11.50 20.10 -12.23
CA TRP A 388 12.45 20.78 -13.11
C TRP A 388 12.31 20.28 -14.54
N GLN A 389 12.08 21.20 -15.48
CA GLN A 389 12.07 20.95 -16.90
C GLN A 389 13.52 20.88 -17.42
N ALA A 390 14.16 19.72 -17.27
CA ALA A 390 15.57 19.51 -17.64
C ALA A 390 15.86 19.70 -19.14
N THR A 391 14.89 19.36 -20.00
CA THR A 391 14.90 19.66 -21.43
C THR A 391 13.48 20.03 -21.87
N LYS A 392 13.26 20.48 -23.11
CA LYS A 392 11.90 20.72 -23.65
C LYS A 392 10.96 19.52 -23.53
N ASN A 393 11.53 18.31 -23.48
CA ASN A 393 10.78 17.06 -23.53
C ASN A 393 10.92 16.22 -22.25
N THR A 394 11.79 16.60 -21.30
CA THR A 394 12.09 15.81 -20.10
C THR A 394 11.90 16.64 -18.85
N THR A 395 11.15 16.10 -17.89
CA THR A 395 10.99 16.63 -16.54
C THR A 395 11.58 15.69 -15.50
N LEU A 396 12.08 16.28 -14.42
CA LEU A 396 12.49 15.59 -13.21
C LEU A 396 11.64 16.09 -12.05
N ASP A 397 11.07 15.17 -11.29
CA ASP A 397 10.25 15.45 -10.12
C ASP A 397 10.92 14.88 -8.88
N VAL A 398 11.06 15.71 -7.85
CA VAL A 398 11.48 15.30 -6.50
C VAL A 398 10.39 15.70 -5.54
N GLY A 399 9.91 14.75 -4.74
CA GLY A 399 8.86 14.97 -3.76
C GLY A 399 9.26 14.51 -2.37
N TYR A 400 8.72 15.17 -1.36
CA TYR A 400 8.81 14.76 0.03
C TYR A 400 7.43 14.90 0.70
N THR A 401 7.06 13.91 1.50
CA THR A 401 5.87 13.95 2.34
C THR A 401 6.19 13.50 3.76
N TYR A 402 5.70 14.27 4.74
CA TYR A 402 5.61 13.84 6.13
C TYR A 402 4.17 13.41 6.45
N LEU A 403 4.04 12.19 6.99
CA LEU A 403 2.78 11.65 7.49
C LEU A 403 2.75 11.79 9.00
N TYR A 404 1.83 12.62 9.48
CA TYR A 404 1.53 12.76 10.90
C TYR A 404 0.33 11.89 11.25
N LEU A 405 0.54 10.95 12.17
CA LEU A 405 -0.53 10.13 12.75
C LEU A 405 -0.73 10.55 14.20
N ARG A 406 -1.98 10.57 14.65
CA ARG A 406 -2.25 10.71 16.09
C ARG A 406 -1.81 9.45 16.81
N LYS A 407 -1.53 9.58 18.10
CA LYS A 407 -1.26 8.44 18.98
C LYS A 407 -2.37 7.39 18.86
N THR A 408 -1.96 6.15 18.65
CA THR A 408 -2.86 5.07 18.24
C THR A 408 -2.97 4.05 19.35
N TYR A 409 -4.08 4.03 20.09
CA TYR A 409 -4.31 3.05 21.14
C TYR A 409 -4.61 1.67 20.56
N ILE A 410 -4.35 0.60 21.28
CA ILE A 410 -4.70 -0.77 20.88
C ILE A 410 -5.15 -1.53 22.12
N ASP A 411 -6.19 -2.33 21.97
CA ASP A 411 -6.66 -3.23 23.02
C ASP A 411 -7.31 -4.45 22.39
N THR A 412 -6.50 -5.27 21.72
CA THR A 412 -7.00 -6.37 20.90
C THR A 412 -6.78 -7.73 21.55
N ASN A 413 -7.84 -8.52 21.55
CA ASN A 413 -7.84 -9.96 21.80
C ASN A 413 -8.40 -10.72 20.57
N SER A 414 -8.40 -10.05 19.40
CA SER A 414 -9.11 -10.47 18.19
C SER A 414 -8.67 -11.86 17.70
N GLY A 415 -9.64 -12.60 17.13
CA GLY A 415 -9.47 -13.99 16.72
C GLY A 415 -9.78 -14.96 17.86
N ASN A 416 -8.77 -15.62 18.39
CA ASN A 416 -8.90 -16.57 19.50
C ASN A 416 -8.08 -16.09 20.70
N ALA A 417 -8.71 -15.40 21.64
CA ALA A 417 -8.05 -14.85 22.83
C ALA A 417 -7.29 -15.91 23.65
N LEU A 418 -7.77 -17.17 23.68
CA LEU A 418 -7.06 -18.26 24.37
C LEU A 418 -5.75 -18.64 23.67
N ALA A 419 -5.67 -18.53 22.35
CA ALA A 419 -4.51 -18.90 21.55
C ALA A 419 -3.60 -17.72 21.15
N LYS A 420 -4.12 -16.48 21.13
CA LYS A 420 -3.39 -15.26 20.75
C LYS A 420 -3.06 -14.35 21.93
N GLY A 421 -3.80 -14.47 23.04
CA GLY A 421 -3.68 -13.54 24.17
C GLY A 421 -4.26 -12.16 23.86
N ARG A 422 -3.85 -11.15 24.64
CA ARG A 422 -4.29 -9.76 24.53
C ARG A 422 -3.09 -8.84 24.35
N VAL A 423 -3.19 -7.87 23.44
CA VAL A 423 -2.22 -6.78 23.29
C VAL A 423 -2.93 -5.47 23.61
N ALA A 424 -2.44 -4.77 24.65
CA ALA A 424 -3.02 -3.52 25.11
C ALA A 424 -1.93 -2.46 25.29
N GLY A 425 -2.16 -1.25 24.78
CA GLY A 425 -1.15 -0.19 24.82
C GLY A 425 -1.40 0.90 23.79
N SER A 426 -0.31 1.49 23.28
CA SER A 426 -0.39 2.51 22.25
C SER A 426 0.80 2.48 21.30
N TYR A 427 0.61 3.00 20.09
CA TYR A 427 1.65 3.26 19.10
C TYR A 427 1.88 4.76 18.93
N ASP A 428 3.16 5.14 18.95
CA ASP A 428 3.61 6.41 18.39
C ASP A 428 4.09 6.16 16.96
N SER A 429 3.43 6.81 16.00
CA SER A 429 3.58 6.50 14.58
C SER A 429 3.85 7.75 13.76
N SER A 430 4.71 7.62 12.75
CA SER A 430 4.97 8.67 11.75
C SER A 430 5.40 8.06 10.43
N GLY A 431 5.42 8.84 9.36
CA GLY A 431 5.93 8.37 8.07
C GLY A 431 6.68 9.45 7.32
N HIS A 432 7.71 9.04 6.60
CA HIS A 432 8.44 9.88 5.67
C HIS A 432 8.41 9.22 4.29
N ILE A 433 8.09 9.99 3.26
CA ILE A 433 8.11 9.52 1.89
C ILE A 433 9.01 10.45 1.09
N PHE A 434 9.94 9.86 0.34
CA PHE A 434 10.76 10.56 -0.63
C PHE A 434 10.52 9.97 -2.01
N GLY A 435 10.28 10.82 -3.01
CA GLY A 435 9.98 10.39 -4.37
C GLY A 435 10.92 11.01 -5.37
N LEU A 436 11.34 10.22 -6.35
CA LEU A 436 12.08 10.69 -7.53
C LEU A 436 11.45 10.10 -8.80
N GLN A 437 11.23 10.93 -9.81
CA GLN A 437 10.71 10.49 -11.10
C GLN A 437 11.31 11.27 -12.26
N VAL A 438 11.48 10.57 -13.39
CA VAL A 438 11.78 11.15 -14.69
C VAL A 438 10.62 10.89 -15.63
N SER A 439 10.25 11.91 -16.41
CA SER A 439 9.22 11.80 -17.44
C SER A 439 9.73 12.41 -18.73
N SER A 440 9.53 11.72 -19.85
CA SER A 440 9.99 12.15 -21.17
C SER A 440 8.92 12.01 -22.23
N ARG A 441 8.91 12.92 -23.20
CA ARG A 441 8.02 12.94 -24.38
C ARG A 441 8.85 12.82 -25.66
N PHE A 442 8.36 12.05 -26.64
CA PHE A 442 9.06 11.76 -27.89
C PHE A 442 8.20 12.04 -29.12
#